data_AF-A0A2K8YVA5-F1
#
_entry.id   AF-A0A2K8YVA5-F1
#
_cell.length_a   1.000
_cell.length_b   1.000
_cell.length_c   1.000
_cell.angle_alpha   90.00
_cell.angle_beta   90.00
_cell.angle_gamma   90.00
#
_symmetry.space_group_name_H-M   'P 1'
#
loop_
_entity.id
_entity.type
_entity.pdbx_description
1 polymer ?
#
loop_
_entity_poly.entity_id
_entity_poly.type
_entity_poly.pdbx_seq_one_letter_code
_entity_poly.pdbx_strand_id
1 'polypeptide(L)'
;MICWVNVSGLSISMNNSIEKIYEWLLLHMGSEANYYTILNCHRAATAEGVPYLRIMGRLHEFKVVNLLIYSGQVPDLSAFGKVDELNNEQTQQLSFASQQQVIEYLTTGVMTNMASQTGVDSFRVLILAPTGDAGEITFPPEHTT
;
A
#
# COMPACT_ATOMS: atom_id res chain seq x y z
N MET A 1 -49.85 -1.96 -0.70
CA MET A 1 -49.12 -1.55 -1.93
C MET A 1 -48.79 -0.07 -1.75
N ILE A 2 -47.56 0.41 -1.67
CA ILE A 2 -46.26 -0.04 -2.19
C ILE A 2 -45.20 0.37 -1.15
N CYS A 3 -44.33 -0.55 -0.75
CA CYS A 3 -43.17 -0.24 0.09
C CYS A 3 -42.03 0.18 -0.85
N TRP A 4 -41.60 1.43 -0.77
CA TRP A 4 -40.41 1.91 -1.49
C TRP A 4 -39.17 1.43 -0.76
N VAL A 5 -38.59 0.31 -1.21
CA VAL A 5 -37.22 -0.05 -0.84
C VAL A 5 -36.32 0.79 -1.74
N ASN A 6 -35.75 1.85 -1.15
CA ASN A 6 -34.69 2.62 -1.77
C ASN A 6 -33.43 1.74 -1.79
N VAL A 7 -33.22 1.03 -2.90
CA VAL A 7 -32.03 0.23 -3.12
C VAL A 7 -30.89 1.19 -3.38
N SER A 8 -30.14 1.54 -2.33
CA SER A 8 -28.83 2.18 -2.39
C SER A 8 -27.81 1.21 -3.01
N GLY A 9 -28.02 0.88 -4.29
CA GLY A 9 -27.33 -0.18 -5.02
C GLY A 9 -26.14 0.30 -5.83
N LEU A 10 -25.32 1.24 -5.33
CA LEU A 10 -24.17 1.74 -6.09
C LEU A 10 -22.90 2.09 -5.30
N SER A 11 -22.81 1.74 -4.01
CA SER A 11 -21.58 1.99 -3.21
C SER A 11 -20.87 0.71 -2.71
N ILE A 12 -21.48 -0.47 -2.88
CA ILE A 12 -20.94 -1.71 -2.29
C ILE A 12 -19.98 -2.45 -3.25
N SER A 13 -20.02 -2.16 -4.57
CA SER A 13 -19.22 -2.94 -5.54
C SER A 13 -17.79 -2.45 -5.76
N MET A 14 -17.43 -1.23 -5.35
CA MET A 14 -16.08 -0.66 -5.55
C MET A 14 -15.16 -0.73 -4.32
N ASN A 15 -15.70 -1.01 -3.13
CA ASN A 15 -14.93 -1.10 -1.88
C ASN A 15 -14.31 -2.48 -1.60
N ASN A 16 -14.66 -3.53 -2.36
CA ASN A 16 -14.14 -4.89 -2.09
C ASN A 16 -12.71 -5.13 -2.58
N SER A 17 -12.19 -4.28 -3.46
CA SER A 17 -10.98 -4.60 -4.21
C SER A 17 -9.70 -4.27 -3.43
N ILE A 18 -9.75 -3.29 -2.53
CA ILE A 18 -8.64 -2.97 -1.62
C ILE A 18 -8.63 -3.88 -0.39
N GLU A 19 -9.81 -4.34 0.05
CA GLU A 19 -9.97 -5.18 1.24
C GLU A 19 -9.27 -6.52 1.10
N LYS A 20 -9.34 -7.14 -0.07
CA LYS A 20 -8.63 -8.40 -0.29
C LYS A 20 -7.10 -8.22 -0.35
N ILE A 21 -6.59 -7.05 -0.75
CA ILE A 21 -5.15 -6.73 -0.61
C ILE A 21 -4.79 -6.66 0.87
N TYR A 22 -5.64 -6.00 1.66
CA TYR A 22 -5.46 -5.90 3.11
C TYR A 22 -5.51 -7.27 3.81
N GLU A 23 -6.46 -8.13 3.47
CA GLU A 23 -6.53 -9.51 3.98
C GLU A 23 -5.26 -10.29 3.64
N TRP A 24 -4.76 -10.18 2.41
CA TRP A 24 -3.51 -10.82 2.01
C TRP A 24 -2.32 -10.30 2.85
N LEU A 25 -2.23 -8.98 3.05
CA LEU A 25 -1.18 -8.36 3.87
C LEU A 25 -1.18 -8.85 5.32
N LEU A 26 -2.37 -9.01 5.91
CA LEU A 26 -2.50 -9.54 7.27
C LEU A 26 -2.03 -10.99 7.35
N LEU A 27 -2.36 -11.82 6.36
CA LEU A 27 -1.96 -13.24 6.32
C LEU A 27 -0.46 -13.44 6.10
N HIS A 28 0.22 -12.46 5.49
CA HIS A 28 1.64 -12.55 5.14
C HIS A 28 2.52 -11.58 5.93
N MET A 29 2.01 -11.04 7.04
CA MET A 29 2.79 -10.20 7.94
C MET A 29 4.01 -10.95 8.49
N GLY A 30 5.18 -10.32 8.43
CA GLY A 30 6.45 -10.92 8.86
C GLY A 30 7.02 -12.00 7.93
N SER A 31 6.37 -12.31 6.79
CA SER A 31 6.91 -13.28 5.84
C SER A 31 8.15 -12.73 5.13
N GLU A 32 9.29 -13.42 5.27
CA GLU A 32 10.54 -13.09 4.59
C GLU A 32 10.61 -13.65 3.16
N ALA A 33 9.64 -14.48 2.75
CA ALA A 33 9.55 -15.00 1.39
C ALA A 33 9.01 -13.97 0.38
N ASN A 34 8.43 -12.87 0.88
CA ASN A 34 7.93 -11.78 0.06
C ASN A 34 9.03 -10.75 -0.21
N TYR A 35 8.93 -10.08 -1.36
CA TYR A 35 9.82 -8.98 -1.73
C TYR A 35 9.88 -7.87 -0.68
N TYR A 36 8.73 -7.56 -0.06
CA TYR A 36 8.67 -6.77 1.16
C TYR A 36 8.29 -7.65 2.34
N THR A 37 9.13 -7.70 3.37
CA THR A 37 8.70 -8.21 4.68
C THR A 37 7.74 -7.17 5.29
N ILE A 38 6.46 -7.52 5.37
CA ILE A 38 5.43 -6.62 5.89
C ILE A 38 5.58 -6.52 7.41
N LEU A 39 5.94 -5.34 7.91
CA LEU A 39 6.12 -5.07 9.34
C LEU A 39 4.82 -4.60 10.00
N ASN A 40 4.04 -3.79 9.28
CA ASN A 40 2.77 -3.27 9.75
C ASN A 40 1.87 -2.87 8.58
N CYS A 41 0.56 -2.97 8.73
CA CYS A 41 -0.40 -2.46 7.75
C CYS A 41 -1.65 -1.90 8.46
N HIS A 42 -2.21 -0.81 7.94
CA HIS A 42 -3.44 -0.22 8.46
C HIS A 42 -4.29 0.36 7.34
N ARG A 43 -5.60 0.39 7.58
CA ARG A 43 -6.56 1.12 6.77
C ARG A 43 -6.55 2.59 7.18
N ALA A 44 -6.63 3.48 6.21
CA ALA A 44 -6.76 4.91 6.40
C ALA A 44 -7.63 5.51 5.29
N ALA A 45 -7.98 6.78 5.44
CA ALA A 45 -8.69 7.54 4.43
C ALA A 45 -8.08 8.94 4.29
N THR A 46 -8.08 9.49 3.08
CA THR A 46 -7.69 10.89 2.85
C THR A 46 -8.69 11.85 3.50
N ALA A 47 -8.38 13.15 3.52
CA ALA A 47 -9.32 14.16 4.01
C ALA A 47 -10.65 14.16 3.22
N GLU A 48 -10.59 13.79 1.95
CA GLU A 48 -11.73 13.64 1.03
C GLU A 48 -12.44 12.28 1.16
N GLY A 49 -11.99 11.43 2.08
CA GLY A 49 -12.59 10.12 2.34
C GLY A 49 -12.17 9.01 1.37
N VAL A 50 -11.09 9.21 0.59
CA VAL A 50 -10.59 8.17 -0.31
C VAL A 50 -9.86 7.10 0.51
N PRO A 51 -10.32 5.83 0.49
CA PRO A 51 -9.71 4.77 1.28
C PRO A 51 -8.34 4.38 0.72
N TYR A 52 -7.38 4.14 1.60
CA TYR A 52 -6.06 3.61 1.24
C TYR A 52 -5.52 2.68 2.34
N LEU A 53 -4.56 1.84 1.95
CA LEU A 53 -3.77 1.04 2.88
C LEU A 53 -2.42 1.71 3.04
N ARG A 54 -1.97 1.82 4.28
CA ARG A 54 -0.61 2.24 4.60
C ARG A 54 0.13 1.09 5.24
N ILE A 55 1.30 0.82 4.68
CA ILE A 55 2.07 -0.37 4.94
C ILE A 55 3.48 0.08 5.29
N MET A 56 4.05 -0.50 6.33
CA MET A 56 5.47 -0.42 6.61
C MET A 56 6.09 -1.76 6.20
N GLY A 57 7.04 -1.72 5.29
CA GLY A 57 7.72 -2.90 4.77
C GLY A 57 9.23 -2.77 4.92
N ARG A 58 9.91 -3.91 4.97
CA ARG A 58 11.37 -4.00 4.96
C ARG A 58 11.80 -4.73 3.68
N LEU A 59 12.76 -4.16 2.96
CA LEU A 59 13.45 -4.83 1.85
C LEU A 59 14.46 -5.85 2.38
N HIS A 60 14.94 -6.76 1.53
CA HIS A 60 15.96 -7.75 1.91
C HIS A 60 17.28 -7.10 2.40
N GLU A 61 17.56 -5.88 1.99
CA GLU A 61 18.73 -5.08 2.42
C GLU A 61 18.53 -4.41 3.79
N PHE A 62 17.51 -4.83 4.56
CA PHE A 62 17.09 -4.24 5.84
C PHE A 62 16.62 -2.78 5.78
N LYS A 63 16.51 -2.19 4.59
CA LYS A 63 15.95 -0.86 4.39
C LYS A 63 14.43 -0.86 4.62
N VAL A 64 13.97 0.05 5.48
CA VAL A 64 12.54 0.24 5.74
C VAL A 64 11.94 1.20 4.72
N VAL A 65 10.77 0.85 4.19
CA VAL A 65 9.98 1.70 3.29
C VAL A 65 8.53 1.74 3.74
N ASN A 66 7.85 2.83 3.43
CA ASN A 66 6.40 2.92 3.54
C ASN A 66 5.78 2.71 2.17
N LEU A 67 4.71 1.93 2.09
CA LEU A 67 3.90 1.78 0.89
C LEU A 67 2.50 2.31 1.13
N LEU A 68 1.97 3.09 0.18
CA LEU A 68 0.57 3.48 0.14
C LEU A 68 -0.11 2.78 -1.03
N ILE A 69 -1.20 2.06 -0.76
CA ILE A 69 -1.98 1.37 -1.79
C ILE A 69 -3.37 1.96 -1.82
N TYR A 70 -3.84 2.39 -2.98
CA TYR A 70 -5.19 2.92 -3.18
C TYR A 70 -5.70 2.59 -4.58
N SER A 71 -7.02 2.70 -4.78
CA SER A 71 -7.65 2.58 -6.10
C SER A 71 -8.09 3.95 -6.61
N GLY A 72 -8.00 4.14 -7.92
CA GLY A 72 -8.48 5.33 -8.62
C GLY A 72 -7.42 6.38 -8.92
N GLN A 73 -7.91 7.60 -9.18
CA GLN A 73 -7.05 8.72 -9.54
C GLN A 73 -6.18 9.13 -8.36
N VAL A 74 -4.99 9.63 -8.68
CA VAL A 74 -3.98 10.06 -7.71
C VAL A 74 -4.56 11.23 -6.90
N PRO A 75 -4.82 11.04 -5.60
CA PRO A 75 -4.89 12.18 -4.69
C PRO A 75 -3.50 12.82 -4.68
N ASP A 76 -3.41 14.15 -4.61
CA ASP A 76 -2.14 14.80 -4.31
C ASP A 76 -1.50 14.15 -3.07
N LEU A 77 -0.17 14.06 -2.98
CA LEU A 77 0.50 13.46 -1.81
C LEU A 77 0.05 14.14 -0.51
N SER A 78 -0.25 15.44 -0.60
CA SER A 78 -0.83 16.26 0.47
C SER A 78 -2.19 15.76 0.98
N ALA A 79 -2.95 15.03 0.15
CA ALA A 79 -4.24 14.46 0.53
C ALA A 79 -4.10 13.21 1.42
N PHE A 80 -2.94 12.53 1.39
CA PHE A 80 -2.66 11.38 2.25
C PHE A 80 -2.27 11.78 3.68
N GLY A 81 -2.92 12.80 4.26
CA GLY A 81 -2.70 13.21 5.66
C GLY A 81 -1.21 13.32 6.03
N LYS A 82 -0.85 12.80 7.22
CA LYS A 82 0.50 12.85 7.81
C LYS A 82 1.58 12.02 7.07
N VAL A 83 1.63 12.06 5.74
CA VAL A 83 2.80 11.57 4.96
C VAL A 83 4.00 12.50 5.19
N ASP A 84 3.76 13.80 5.37
CA ASP A 84 4.79 14.82 5.68
C ASP A 84 5.42 14.66 7.08
N GLU A 85 4.69 14.14 8.09
CA GLU A 85 5.25 13.96 9.44
C GLU A 85 6.29 12.84 9.53
N LEU A 86 6.40 12.00 8.50
CA LEU A 86 7.35 10.89 8.45
C LEU A 86 8.66 11.27 7.77
N ASN A 87 8.82 12.54 7.35
CA ASN A 87 9.93 12.99 6.50
C ASN A 87 10.16 11.98 5.37
N ASN A 88 9.14 11.65 4.58
CA ASN A 88 9.25 10.64 3.54
C ASN A 88 9.52 11.28 2.17
N GLU A 89 10.37 10.67 1.36
CA GLU A 89 10.51 11.01 -0.06
C GLU A 89 9.82 9.96 -0.93
N GLN A 90 9.01 10.41 -1.89
CA GLN A 90 8.45 9.52 -2.90
C GLN A 90 9.58 9.03 -3.81
N THR A 91 9.88 7.75 -3.71
CA THR A 91 10.92 7.10 -4.52
C THR A 91 10.34 6.50 -5.79
N GLN A 92 9.09 6.03 -5.74
CA GLN A 92 8.47 5.36 -6.87
C GLN A 92 6.95 5.41 -6.79
N GLN A 93 6.30 5.45 -7.95
CA GLN A 93 4.86 5.28 -8.09
C GLN A 93 4.58 4.24 -9.16
N LEU A 94 3.73 3.28 -8.81
CA LEU A 94 3.43 2.11 -9.62
C LEU A 94 1.93 2.00 -9.85
N SER A 95 1.57 1.41 -10.99
CA SER A 95 0.24 1.46 -11.56
C SER A 95 -0.17 0.08 -12.06
N PHE A 96 -1.23 -0.47 -11.49
CA PHE A 96 -1.68 -1.84 -11.75
C PHE A 96 -3.13 -1.87 -12.22
N ALA A 97 -3.45 -2.78 -13.14
CA ALA A 97 -4.80 -2.96 -13.67
C ALA A 97 -5.70 -3.79 -12.75
N SER A 98 -5.11 -4.54 -11.80
CA SER A 98 -5.89 -5.37 -10.88
C SER A 98 -5.20 -5.54 -9.53
N GLN A 99 -5.99 -5.92 -8.54
CA GLN A 99 -5.49 -6.32 -7.24
C GLN A 99 -4.46 -7.47 -7.33
N GLN A 100 -4.69 -8.47 -8.20
CA GLN A 100 -3.83 -9.64 -8.29
C GLN A 100 -2.40 -9.25 -8.68
N GLN A 101 -2.28 -8.28 -9.58
CA GLN A 101 -1.01 -7.69 -9.97
C GLN A 101 -0.30 -6.96 -8.81
N VAL A 102 -1.06 -6.28 -7.94
CA VAL A 102 -0.50 -5.67 -6.72
C VAL A 102 0.05 -6.75 -5.78
N ILE A 103 -0.69 -7.83 -5.57
CA ILE A 103 -0.26 -8.94 -4.70
C ILE A 103 0.98 -9.64 -5.26
N GLU A 104 1.00 -9.90 -6.57
CA GLU A 104 2.14 -10.48 -7.27
C GLU A 104 3.38 -9.59 -7.15
N TYR A 105 3.21 -8.28 -7.29
CA TYR A 105 4.28 -7.32 -7.04
C TYR A 105 4.79 -7.37 -5.59
N LEU A 106 3.89 -7.36 -4.60
CA LEU A 106 4.29 -7.42 -3.18
C LEU A 106 5.01 -8.73 -2.82
N THR A 107 4.70 -9.81 -3.54
CA THR A 107 5.32 -11.13 -3.34
C THR A 107 6.68 -11.20 -4.03
N THR A 108 6.79 -10.74 -5.28
CA THR A 108 7.96 -11.04 -6.14
C THR A 108 8.87 -9.85 -6.42
N GLY A 109 8.38 -8.61 -6.27
CA GLY A 109 9.07 -7.39 -6.66
C GLY A 109 9.18 -7.18 -8.17
N VAL A 110 8.65 -8.11 -8.98
CA VAL A 110 8.79 -8.11 -10.43
C VAL A 110 7.59 -7.42 -11.08
N MET A 111 7.85 -6.60 -12.11
CA MET A 111 6.85 -5.84 -12.88
C MET A 111 6.41 -6.50 -14.20
N THR A 112 6.95 -7.67 -14.52
CA THR A 112 6.82 -8.30 -15.83
C THR A 112 5.36 -8.65 -16.14
N ASN A 113 4.89 -8.24 -17.33
CA ASN A 113 3.51 -8.45 -17.85
C ASN A 113 2.38 -7.67 -17.13
N MET A 114 2.70 -6.66 -16.32
CA MET A 114 1.65 -5.81 -15.74
C MET A 114 1.26 -4.72 -16.73
N ALA A 115 0.08 -4.84 -17.33
CA ALA A 115 -0.50 -3.78 -18.14
C ALA A 115 -0.68 -2.53 -17.26
N SER A 116 0.21 -1.54 -17.40
CA SER A 116 0.08 -0.26 -16.72
C SER A 116 -1.19 0.42 -17.22
N GLN A 117 -2.26 0.36 -16.42
CA GLN A 117 -3.48 1.11 -16.69
C GLN A 117 -3.45 2.44 -15.96
N THR A 118 -3.71 3.51 -16.71
CA THR A 118 -3.99 4.84 -16.18
C THR A 118 -5.49 5.07 -16.23
N GLY A 119 -6.15 5.20 -15.07
CA GLY A 119 -7.60 5.36 -15.04
C GLY A 119 -8.22 5.22 -13.65
N VAL A 120 -9.53 5.49 -13.58
CA VAL A 120 -10.33 5.46 -12.34
C VAL A 120 -10.43 4.05 -11.74
N ASP A 121 -10.20 3.01 -12.54
CA ASP A 121 -10.28 1.61 -12.09
C ASP A 121 -8.90 0.98 -11.81
N SER A 122 -7.83 1.79 -11.80
CA SER A 122 -6.47 1.30 -11.57
C SER A 122 -6.11 1.28 -10.08
N PHE A 123 -5.21 0.39 -9.70
CA PHE A 123 -4.56 0.41 -8.39
C PHE A 123 -3.23 1.16 -8.49
N ARG A 124 -2.90 1.85 -7.42
CA ARG A 124 -1.67 2.62 -7.29
C ARG A 124 -0.92 2.16 -6.06
N VAL A 125 0.39 2.00 -6.21
CA VAL A 125 1.30 1.76 -5.09
C VAL A 125 2.35 2.88 -5.10
N LEU A 126 2.35 3.70 -4.06
CA LEU A 126 3.38 4.70 -3.80
C LEU A 126 4.40 4.10 -2.85
N ILE A 127 5.68 4.23 -3.19
CA ILE A 127 6.80 3.78 -2.36
C ILE A 127 7.51 5.00 -1.84
N LEU A 128 7.55 5.10 -0.53
CA LEU A 128 8.06 6.22 0.23
C LEU A 128 9.24 5.74 1.06
N ALA A 129 10.41 6.35 0.87
CA ALA A 129 11.57 6.11 1.73
C ALA A 129 11.55 7.12 2.89
N PRO A 130 11.71 6.67 4.15
CA PRO A 130 12.01 7.58 5.25
C PRO A 130 13.31 8.33 4.94
N THR A 131 13.31 9.64 5.15
CA THR A 131 14.53 10.47 5.09
C THR A 131 15.18 10.57 6.47
N GLY A 132 16.50 10.73 6.49
CA GLY A 132 17.32 10.71 7.70
C GLY A 132 17.62 9.29 8.23
N ASP A 133 18.14 9.19 9.45
CA ASP A 133 18.57 7.93 10.09
C ASP A 133 17.40 6.96 10.41
N ALA A 134 16.15 7.37 10.15
CA ALA A 134 14.96 6.54 10.38
C ALA A 134 14.78 5.41 9.35
N GLY A 135 15.57 5.39 8.27
CA GLY A 135 15.51 4.39 7.20
C GLY A 135 16.45 3.19 7.38
N GLU A 136 17.42 3.26 8.28
CA GLU A 136 18.42 2.23 8.52
C GLU A 136 18.30 1.63 9.92
N ILE A 137 18.14 0.32 10.00
CA ILE A 137 18.22 -0.43 11.26
C ILE A 137 19.67 -0.90 11.41
N THR A 138 20.49 -0.15 12.16
CA THR A 138 21.83 -0.60 12.55
C THR A 138 21.75 -1.48 13.78
N PHE A 139 22.15 -2.74 13.66
CA PHE A 139 22.35 -3.61 14.82
C PHE A 139 23.69 -3.29 15.48
N PRO A 140 23.75 -3.15 16.82
CA PRO A 140 25.02 -3.00 17.52
C PRO A 140 25.89 -4.25 17.28
N PRO A 141 27.23 -4.10 17.17
CA PRO A 141 28.13 -5.23 16.98
C PRO A 141 27.98 -6.22 18.14
N GLU A 142 27.99 -7.52 17.83
CA GLU A 142 27.94 -8.56 18.85
C GLU A 142 29.12 -8.37 19.82
N HIS A 143 28.82 -8.15 21.09
CA HIS A 143 29.84 -8.21 22.12
C HIS A 143 30.31 -9.66 22.21
N THR A 144 31.45 -9.96 21.60
CA THR A 144 32.20 -11.19 21.89
C THR A 144 32.57 -11.18 23.36
N THR A 145 31.83 -11.93 24.17
CA THR A 145 32.20 -12.37 25.52
C THR A 145 33.08 -13.59 25.48
#